data_AF-A0A841V4C3-F1
#
_entry.id   AF-A0A841V4C3-F1
#
_cell.length_a   1.000
_cell.length_b   1.000
_cell.length_c   1.000
_cell.angle_alpha   90.00
_cell.angle_beta   90.00
_cell.angle_gamma   90.00
#
_symmetry.space_group_name_H-M   'P 1'
#
loop_
_entity.id
_entity.type
_entity.pdbx_description
1 polymer ?
#
loop_
_entity_poly.entity_id
_entity_poly.type
_entity_poly.pdbx_seq_one_letter_code
_entity_poly.pdbx_strand_id
1 'polypeptide(L)'
;MKTDSIFYRMFLDFPDSFFELIERPDAIVSNYRFTSQEVKQLAFRLDGLFLPLDNLENLPFYLVEVQFQKDEDLYYRLFSELFLYLRQYKPLSPWQIVVIYPSREIEREHPQQFADFLSLARVKRIYLDELPNDETPSLAIAIIKLVTESESQAVNSAKILIKQAQREVSDRLVQRNVIDLIETIIIYKLPQK
;
A
#
# COMPACT_ATOMS: atom_id res chain seq x y z
N MET A 1 -14.38 -7.94 1.02
CA MET A 1 -13.02 -8.37 1.42
C MET A 1 -12.38 -7.21 2.17
N LYS A 2 -11.74 -7.41 3.34
CA LYS A 2 -10.95 -6.33 3.95
C LYS A 2 -9.58 -6.27 3.28
N THR A 3 -9.55 -5.97 1.98
CA THR A 3 -8.31 -5.92 1.19
C THR A 3 -7.30 -4.98 1.83
N ASP A 4 -7.80 -3.91 2.44
CA ASP A 4 -7.04 -2.92 3.19
C ASP A 4 -6.23 -3.59 4.33
N SER A 5 -6.78 -4.63 4.98
CA SER A 5 -6.05 -5.38 6.02
C SER A 5 -4.93 -6.27 5.48
N ILE A 6 -5.09 -6.79 4.25
CA ILE A 6 -4.03 -7.54 3.55
C ILE A 6 -2.89 -6.60 3.22
N PHE A 7 -3.17 -5.43 2.62
CA PHE A 7 -2.15 -4.45 2.29
C PHE A 7 -1.49 -3.85 3.53
N TYR A 8 -2.26 -3.58 4.59
CA TYR A 8 -1.70 -3.13 5.86
C TYR A 8 -0.70 -4.17 6.41
N ARG A 9 -1.07 -5.46 6.42
CA ARG A 9 -0.17 -6.53 6.85
C ARG A 9 1.04 -6.65 5.93
N MET A 10 0.85 -6.52 4.62
CA MET A 10 1.94 -6.54 3.65
C MET A 10 2.96 -5.44 3.89
N PHE A 11 2.52 -4.21 4.12
CA PHE A 11 3.39 -3.07 4.39
C PHE A 11 4.03 -3.11 5.78
N LEU A 12 3.38 -3.75 6.75
CA LEU A 12 3.94 -3.97 8.08
C LEU A 12 5.02 -5.06 8.08
N ASP A 13 4.71 -6.22 7.50
CA ASP A 13 5.58 -7.40 7.53
C ASP A 13 6.67 -7.35 6.45
N PHE A 14 6.42 -6.63 5.35
CA PHE A 14 7.31 -6.53 4.20
C PHE A 14 7.28 -5.11 3.58
N PRO A 15 7.82 -4.09 4.28
CA PRO A 15 7.73 -2.69 3.88
C PRO A 15 8.39 -2.37 2.54
N ASP A 16 9.38 -3.16 2.09
CA ASP A 16 10.01 -3.02 0.77
C ASP A 16 8.99 -3.08 -0.37
N SER A 17 7.91 -3.84 -0.19
CA SER A 17 6.84 -3.95 -1.17
C SER A 17 6.20 -2.62 -1.55
N PHE A 18 6.09 -1.68 -0.61
CA PHE A 18 5.56 -0.36 -0.88
C PHE A 18 6.53 0.46 -1.75
N PHE A 19 7.82 0.46 -1.40
CA PHE A 19 8.83 1.23 -2.11
C PHE A 19 9.08 0.73 -3.51
N GLU A 20 8.98 -0.58 -3.71
CA GLU A 20 8.98 -1.17 -5.03
C GLU A 20 7.75 -0.76 -5.84
N LEU A 21 6.56 -0.81 -5.25
CA LEU A 21 5.31 -0.41 -5.92
C LEU A 21 5.34 1.05 -6.39
N ILE A 22 5.98 1.95 -5.65
CA ILE A 22 6.13 3.36 -6.04
C ILE A 22 7.35 3.61 -6.93
N GLU A 23 8.05 2.58 -7.38
CA GLU A 23 9.28 2.63 -8.21
C GLU A 23 10.39 3.46 -7.55
N ARG A 24 10.56 3.26 -6.23
CA ARG A 24 11.64 3.83 -5.43
C ARG A 24 12.47 2.72 -4.77
N PRO A 25 13.07 1.79 -5.54
CA PRO A 25 13.89 0.72 -4.98
C PRO A 25 15.14 1.25 -4.27
N ASP A 26 15.61 2.44 -4.63
CA ASP A 26 16.75 3.11 -3.96
C ASP A 26 16.37 3.70 -2.60
N ALA A 27 15.08 3.72 -2.24
CA ALA A 27 14.67 4.12 -0.90
C ALA A 27 15.22 3.12 0.11
N ILE A 28 16.02 3.62 1.04
CA ILE A 28 16.54 2.80 2.14
C ILE A 28 15.37 2.52 3.07
N VAL A 29 14.73 1.37 2.94
CA VAL A 29 13.51 1.00 3.67
C VAL A 29 13.73 1.00 5.18
N SER A 30 14.95 0.68 5.63
CA SER A 30 15.34 0.78 7.05
C SER A 30 15.32 2.21 7.60
N ASN A 31 15.22 3.24 6.76
CA ASN A 31 15.00 4.62 7.18
C ASN A 31 13.53 4.94 7.46
N TYR A 32 12.62 3.99 7.26
CA TYR A 32 11.19 4.19 7.42
C TYR A 32 10.58 3.26 8.44
N ARG A 33 9.52 3.74 9.09
CA ARG A 33 8.62 2.93 9.92
C ARG A 33 7.21 3.05 9.38
N PHE A 34 6.60 1.91 9.06
CA PHE A 34 5.17 1.83 8.80
C PHE A 34 4.40 1.85 10.13
N THR A 35 3.44 2.75 10.28
CA THR A 35 2.67 2.94 11.51
C THR A 35 1.30 3.51 11.24
N SER A 36 0.47 3.45 12.27
CA SER A 36 -0.77 4.20 12.37
C SER A 36 -0.60 5.34 13.40
N GLN A 37 -1.26 6.49 13.18
CA GLN A 37 -1.17 7.65 14.09
C GLN A 37 -2.53 8.31 14.31
N GLU A 38 -2.90 8.45 15.59
CA GLU A 38 -4.14 9.12 15.99
C GLU A 38 -4.02 10.65 15.94
N VAL A 39 -5.09 11.29 15.48
CA VAL A 39 -5.26 12.75 15.48
C VAL A 39 -6.33 13.11 16.51
N LYS A 40 -5.87 13.55 17.68
CA LYS A 40 -6.67 13.63 18.92
C LYS A 40 -7.87 14.57 18.84
N GLN A 41 -7.80 15.65 18.06
CA GLN A 41 -8.88 16.65 18.02
C GLN A 41 -10.18 16.15 17.38
N LEU A 42 -10.13 15.07 16.59
CA LEU A 42 -11.28 14.57 15.83
C LEU A 42 -11.44 13.04 15.93
N ALA A 43 -10.65 12.37 16.77
CA ALA A 43 -10.70 10.92 17.01
C ALA A 43 -10.59 10.05 15.73
N PHE A 44 -9.93 10.56 14.69
CA PHE A 44 -9.58 9.78 13.51
C PHE A 44 -8.11 9.35 13.56
N ARG A 45 -7.78 8.38 12.71
CA ARG A 45 -6.48 7.72 12.72
C ARG A 45 -5.99 7.55 11.29
N LEU A 46 -4.76 7.94 11.04
CA LEU A 46 -4.09 7.70 9.77
C LEU A 46 -3.41 6.34 9.83
N ASP A 47 -3.95 5.36 9.11
CA ASP A 47 -3.54 3.95 9.23
C ASP A 47 -2.41 3.54 8.29
N GLY A 48 -2.17 4.28 7.21
CA GLY A 48 -1.14 3.97 6.22
C GLY A 48 0.02 4.95 6.21
N LEU A 49 0.74 5.14 7.33
CA LEU A 49 1.85 6.09 7.38
C LEU A 49 3.21 5.41 7.31
N PHE A 50 4.00 5.72 6.27
CA PHE A 50 5.44 5.51 6.29
C PHE A 50 6.13 6.80 6.74
N LEU A 51 6.60 6.80 7.98
CA LEU A 51 7.34 7.93 8.56
C LEU A 51 8.85 7.69 8.46
N PRO A 52 9.64 8.69 8.04
CA PRO A 52 11.09 8.60 8.16
C PRO A 52 11.50 8.52 9.64
N LEU A 53 12.60 7.85 9.91
CA LEU A 53 13.23 7.82 11.25
C LEU A 53 13.78 9.22 11.62
N ASP A 54 14.02 9.41 12.92
CA ASP A 54 14.43 10.70 13.48
C ASP A 54 15.69 11.25 12.78
N ASN A 55 15.73 12.58 12.62
CA ASN A 55 16.81 13.33 11.94
C ASN A 55 16.92 13.14 10.42
N LEU A 56 15.91 12.54 9.76
CA LEU A 56 15.83 12.41 8.30
C LEU A 56 14.80 13.39 7.70
N GLU A 57 14.90 14.66 8.08
CA GLU A 57 13.91 15.71 7.78
C GLU A 57 13.78 16.03 6.27
N ASN A 58 14.74 15.64 5.43
CA ASN A 58 14.66 15.82 3.99
C ASN A 58 13.93 14.69 3.27
N LEU A 59 13.69 13.56 3.95
CA LEU A 59 12.97 12.44 3.39
C LEU A 59 11.46 12.67 3.50
N PRO A 60 10.68 12.37 2.45
CA PRO A 60 9.24 12.49 2.53
C PRO A 60 8.65 11.44 3.47
N PHE A 61 7.57 11.77 4.18
CA PHE A 61 6.67 10.76 4.70
C PHE A 61 5.59 10.42 3.66
N TYR A 62 5.08 9.19 3.70
CA TYR A 62 4.04 8.74 2.78
C TYR A 62 2.76 8.43 3.54
N LEU A 63 1.65 8.99 3.07
CA LEU A 63 0.31 8.58 3.41
C LEU A 63 -0.21 7.65 2.31
N VAL A 64 -0.52 6.42 2.67
CA VAL A 64 -0.92 5.35 1.76
C VAL A 64 -2.36 4.98 2.02
N GLU A 65 -3.20 5.07 0.99
CA GLU A 65 -4.59 4.65 1.03
C GLU A 65 -4.83 3.55 0.00
N VAL A 66 -5.45 2.46 0.42
CA VAL A 66 -5.78 1.32 -0.46
C VAL A 66 -7.28 1.30 -0.66
N GLN A 67 -7.73 1.45 -1.90
CA GLN A 67 -9.15 1.61 -2.21
C GLN A 67 -9.61 0.60 -3.25
N PHE A 68 -10.31 -0.45 -2.79
CA PHE A 68 -10.86 -1.51 -3.65
C PHE A 68 -12.37 -1.37 -3.91
N GLN A 69 -13.01 -0.38 -3.31
CA GLN A 69 -14.44 -0.10 -3.48
C GLN A 69 -14.64 1.31 -4.02
N LYS A 70 -15.77 1.56 -4.67
CA LYS A 70 -16.12 2.93 -5.07
C LYS A 70 -16.42 3.72 -3.81
N ASP A 71 -15.69 4.81 -3.60
CA ASP A 71 -15.88 5.73 -2.47
C ASP A 71 -15.85 7.15 -3.03
N GLU A 72 -17.02 7.79 -3.07
CA GLU A 72 -17.17 9.16 -3.56
C GLU A 72 -16.53 10.18 -2.61
N ASP A 73 -16.35 9.83 -1.34
CA ASP A 73 -15.85 10.73 -0.31
C ASP A 73 -14.35 10.55 -0.04
N LEU A 74 -13.70 9.59 -0.70
CA LEU A 74 -12.29 9.23 -0.47
C LEU A 74 -11.37 10.45 -0.46
N TYR A 75 -11.38 11.26 -1.51
CA TYR A 75 -10.47 12.40 -1.63
C TYR A 75 -10.80 13.53 -0.65
N TYR A 76 -12.08 13.74 -0.33
CA TYR A 76 -12.47 14.67 0.72
C TYR A 76 -11.91 14.24 2.07
N ARG A 77 -12.05 12.96 2.41
CA ARG A 77 -11.49 12.35 3.64
C ARG A 77 -9.96 12.44 3.65
N LEU A 78 -9.30 11.92 2.62
CA LEU A 78 -7.84 11.83 2.51
C LEU A 78 -7.14 13.18 2.67
N PHE A 79 -7.57 14.21 1.91
CA PHE A 79 -6.95 15.54 2.01
C PHE A 79 -7.26 16.22 3.34
N SER A 80 -8.49 16.05 3.87
CA SER A 80 -8.84 16.60 5.19
C SER A 80 -7.95 16.00 6.27
N GLU A 81 -7.79 14.69 6.27
CA GLU A 81 -6.96 13.96 7.24
C GLU A 81 -5.48 14.36 7.13
N LEU A 82 -4.94 14.49 5.92
CA LEU A 82 -3.58 15.01 5.70
C LEU A 82 -3.40 16.41 6.31
N PHE A 83 -4.30 17.35 6.01
CA PHE A 83 -4.15 18.72 6.50
C PHE A 83 -4.32 18.82 8.02
N LEU A 84 -5.20 18.01 8.60
CA LEU A 84 -5.37 17.92 10.05
C LEU A 84 -4.11 17.34 10.72
N TYR A 85 -3.50 16.33 10.11
CA TYR A 85 -2.22 15.79 10.55
C TYR A 85 -1.10 16.84 10.49
N LEU A 86 -0.94 17.54 9.37
CA LEU A 86 0.05 18.60 9.21
C LEU A 86 -0.16 19.73 10.23
N ARG A 87 -1.41 20.11 10.50
CA ARG A 87 -1.73 21.13 11.52
C ARG A 87 -1.33 20.69 12.92
N GLN A 88 -1.57 19.43 13.28
CA GLN A 88 -1.30 18.91 14.61
C GLN A 88 0.20 18.69 14.85
N TYR A 89 0.89 18.06 13.90
CA TYR A 89 2.26 17.58 14.09
C TYR A 89 3.33 18.48 13.49
N LYS A 90 2.99 19.32 12.49
CA LYS A 90 3.92 20.25 11.81
C LYS A 90 5.26 19.58 11.42
N PRO A 91 5.23 18.43 10.70
CA PRO A 91 6.46 17.74 10.33
C PRO A 91 7.33 18.60 9.42
N LEU A 92 8.66 18.47 9.56
CA LEU A 92 9.62 19.10 8.66
C LEU A 92 9.75 18.33 7.33
N SER A 93 9.51 17.03 7.37
CA SER A 93 9.49 16.15 6.20
C SER A 93 8.44 16.58 5.17
N PRO A 94 8.80 16.59 3.86
CA PRO A 94 7.82 16.68 2.80
C PRO A 94 6.76 15.57 2.91
N TRP A 95 5.54 15.83 2.47
CA TRP A 95 4.50 14.79 2.39
C TRP A 95 4.41 14.23 0.97
N GLN A 96 3.97 12.97 0.88
CA GLN A 96 3.54 12.28 -0.33
C GLN A 96 2.25 11.51 -0.02
N ILE A 97 1.33 11.48 -0.97
CA ILE A 97 0.15 10.61 -0.95
C ILE A 97 0.35 9.53 -2.01
N VAL A 98 -0.01 8.29 -1.66
CA VAL A 98 -0.10 7.18 -2.58
C VAL A 98 -1.46 6.53 -2.43
N VAL A 99 -2.25 6.52 -3.51
CA VAL A 99 -3.54 5.81 -3.53
C VAL A 99 -3.42 4.60 -4.45
N ILE A 100 -3.79 3.43 -3.93
CA ILE A 100 -3.67 2.15 -4.62
C ILE A 100 -5.08 1.64 -4.94
N TYR A 101 -5.35 1.45 -6.23
CA TYR A 101 -6.61 0.94 -6.77
C TYR A 101 -6.38 -0.38 -7.49
N PRO A 102 -7.37 -1.31 -7.49
CA PRO A 102 -7.28 -2.49 -8.34
C PRO A 102 -7.33 -2.14 -9.83
N SER A 103 -8.11 -1.11 -10.20
CA SER A 103 -8.24 -0.58 -11.56
C SER A 103 -8.80 0.84 -11.55
N ARG A 104 -8.68 1.56 -12.68
CA ARG A 104 -9.24 2.92 -12.85
C ARG A 104 -10.75 3.00 -12.64
N GLU A 105 -11.48 1.91 -12.90
CA GLU A 105 -12.94 1.87 -12.79
C GLU A 105 -13.47 2.10 -11.37
N ILE A 106 -12.63 1.83 -10.37
CA ILE A 106 -12.94 1.99 -8.95
C ILE A 106 -12.77 3.44 -8.50
N GLU A 107 -11.82 4.17 -9.09
CA GLU A 107 -11.53 5.54 -8.71
C GLU A 107 -12.75 6.45 -8.91
N ARG A 108 -12.96 7.36 -7.95
CA ARG A 108 -13.99 8.40 -8.00
C ARG A 108 -13.33 9.75 -7.88
N GLU A 109 -12.99 10.30 -9.03
CA GLU A 109 -12.46 11.66 -9.12
C GLU A 109 -13.61 12.68 -9.00
N HIS A 110 -13.35 13.78 -8.30
CA HIS A 110 -14.16 14.99 -8.38
C HIS A 110 -13.32 16.10 -9.02
N PRO A 111 -13.24 16.18 -10.36
CA PRO A 111 -12.27 17.05 -11.05
C PRO A 111 -12.42 18.53 -10.67
N GLN A 112 -13.65 18.99 -10.41
CA GLN A 112 -13.90 20.38 -10.00
C GLN A 112 -13.24 20.75 -8.67
N GLN A 113 -13.03 19.77 -7.78
CA GLN A 113 -12.48 20.01 -6.45
C GLN A 113 -11.01 19.60 -6.35
N PHE A 114 -10.62 18.52 -7.04
CA PHE A 114 -9.33 17.88 -6.81
C PHE A 114 -8.41 17.78 -8.01
N ALA A 115 -8.79 18.25 -9.22
CA ALA A 115 -7.94 18.10 -10.41
C ALA A 115 -6.50 18.62 -10.19
N ASP A 116 -6.36 19.83 -9.63
CA ASP A 116 -5.06 20.42 -9.35
C ASP A 116 -4.28 19.62 -8.30
N PHE A 117 -4.95 19.17 -7.23
CA PHE A 117 -4.33 18.34 -6.19
C PHE A 117 -3.87 16.98 -6.71
N LEU A 118 -4.68 16.31 -7.53
CA LEU A 118 -4.35 15.02 -8.14
C LEU A 118 -3.27 15.12 -9.22
N SER A 119 -3.03 16.33 -9.76
CA SER A 119 -1.94 16.60 -10.68
C SER A 119 -0.59 16.84 -9.99
N LEU A 120 -0.58 17.02 -8.67
CA LEU A 120 0.66 17.26 -7.93
C LEU A 120 1.57 16.04 -8.04
N ALA A 121 2.86 16.27 -8.31
CA ALA A 121 3.88 15.21 -8.30
C ALA A 121 4.01 14.49 -6.95
N ARG A 122 3.38 15.03 -5.89
CA ARG A 122 3.33 14.45 -4.54
C ARG A 122 2.15 13.50 -4.33
N VAL A 123 1.27 13.33 -5.31
CA VAL A 123 0.11 12.45 -5.27
C VAL A 123 0.28 11.39 -6.35
N LYS A 124 0.64 10.16 -5.96
CA LYS A 124 0.77 9.02 -6.88
C LYS A 124 -0.51 8.19 -6.80
N ARG A 125 -1.09 7.89 -7.95
CA ARG A 125 -2.20 6.94 -8.09
C ARG A 125 -1.68 5.72 -8.81
N ILE A 126 -1.87 4.56 -8.20
CA ILE A 126 -1.37 3.28 -8.69
C ILE A 126 -2.55 2.39 -8.98
N TYR A 127 -2.61 1.85 -10.19
CA TYR A 127 -3.64 0.90 -10.62
C TYR A 127 -2.97 -0.46 -10.80
N LEU A 128 -3.42 -1.45 -10.03
CA LEU A 128 -2.75 -2.74 -9.94
C LEU A 128 -2.85 -3.57 -11.23
N ASP A 129 -3.91 -3.37 -12.00
CA ASP A 129 -4.09 -3.94 -13.35
C ASP A 129 -3.20 -3.30 -14.42
N GLU A 130 -2.58 -2.16 -14.12
CA GLU A 130 -1.63 -1.45 -15.01
C GLU A 130 -0.16 -1.72 -14.66
N LEU A 131 0.11 -2.55 -13.64
CA LEU A 131 1.49 -2.89 -13.27
C LEU A 131 2.19 -3.64 -14.41
N PRO A 132 3.49 -3.38 -14.65
CA PRO A 132 4.27 -4.05 -15.70
C PRO A 132 4.13 -5.57 -15.63
N ASN A 133 3.91 -6.21 -16.78
CA ASN A 133 3.96 -7.66 -16.91
C ASN A 133 5.40 -8.11 -17.18
N ASP A 134 6.23 -8.01 -16.15
CA ASP A 134 7.58 -8.55 -16.18
C ASP A 134 7.53 -10.07 -16.26
N GLU A 135 8.46 -10.68 -17.02
CA GLU A 135 8.60 -12.14 -17.08
C GLU A 135 8.99 -12.74 -15.72
N THR A 136 9.70 -11.96 -14.91
CA THR A 136 10.15 -12.34 -13.56
C THR A 136 9.85 -11.19 -12.60
N PRO A 137 8.59 -11.01 -12.16
CA PRO A 137 8.25 -10.01 -11.17
C PRO A 137 8.93 -10.36 -9.84
N SER A 138 9.25 -9.34 -9.05
CA SER A 138 9.67 -9.57 -7.67
C SER A 138 8.58 -10.27 -6.87
N LEU A 139 8.98 -10.85 -5.75
CA LEU A 139 8.04 -11.45 -4.80
C LEU A 139 6.97 -10.46 -4.33
N ALA A 140 7.33 -9.19 -4.08
CA ALA A 140 6.37 -8.17 -3.64
C ALA A 140 5.29 -7.91 -4.69
N ILE A 141 5.70 -7.60 -5.92
CA ILE A 141 4.80 -7.29 -7.02
C ILE A 141 3.93 -8.50 -7.34
N ALA A 142 4.49 -9.71 -7.29
CA ALA A 142 3.74 -10.92 -7.57
C ALA A 142 2.70 -11.24 -6.48
N ILE A 143 2.99 -10.95 -5.20
CA ILE A 143 1.99 -11.02 -4.12
C ILE A 143 0.89 -9.96 -4.30
N ILE A 144 1.23 -8.74 -4.71
CA ILE A 144 0.24 -7.69 -4.99
C ILE A 144 -0.69 -8.11 -6.12
N LYS A 145 -0.14 -8.65 -7.22
CA LYS A 145 -0.92 -9.20 -8.34
C LYS A 145 -1.83 -10.35 -7.90
N LEU A 146 -1.38 -11.19 -6.97
CA LEU A 146 -2.22 -12.26 -6.40
C LEU A 146 -3.51 -11.70 -5.79
N VAL A 147 -3.53 -10.47 -5.25
CA VAL A 147 -4.74 -9.86 -4.67
C VAL A 147 -5.79 -9.51 -5.74
N THR A 148 -5.38 -9.21 -6.98
CA THR A 148 -6.29 -8.85 -8.08
C THR A 148 -6.59 -10.01 -9.02
N GLU A 149 -5.83 -11.11 -8.93
CA GLU A 149 -6.03 -12.31 -9.76
C GLU A 149 -7.40 -12.97 -9.59
N SER A 150 -7.84 -13.66 -10.64
CA SER A 150 -9.06 -14.48 -10.62
C SER A 150 -8.91 -15.72 -9.73
N GLU A 151 -10.01 -16.23 -9.17
CA GLU A 151 -10.00 -17.42 -8.30
C GLU A 151 -9.37 -18.66 -8.97
N SER A 152 -9.59 -18.83 -10.27
CA SER A 152 -9.07 -19.98 -11.04
C SER A 152 -7.55 -19.98 -11.18
N GLN A 153 -6.92 -18.80 -11.17
CA GLN A 153 -5.47 -18.62 -11.28
C GLN A 153 -4.79 -18.53 -9.91
N ALA A 154 -5.44 -17.87 -8.96
CA ALA A 154 -4.86 -17.51 -7.67
C ALA A 154 -4.25 -18.71 -6.92
N VAL A 155 -4.90 -19.87 -6.93
CA VAL A 155 -4.39 -21.08 -6.25
C VAL A 155 -3.05 -21.55 -6.83
N ASN A 156 -2.88 -21.50 -8.15
CA ASN A 156 -1.63 -21.91 -8.77
C ASN A 156 -0.53 -20.87 -8.53
N SER A 157 -0.85 -19.59 -8.69
CA SER A 157 0.05 -18.47 -8.42
C SER A 157 0.55 -18.50 -6.96
N ALA A 158 -0.35 -18.71 -5.98
CA ALA A 158 0.04 -18.83 -4.58
C ALA A 158 1.04 -19.96 -4.32
N LYS A 159 0.86 -21.14 -4.95
CA LYS A 159 1.81 -22.25 -4.82
C LYS A 159 3.19 -21.89 -5.38
N ILE A 160 3.24 -21.14 -6.47
CA ILE A 160 4.49 -20.65 -7.06
C ILE A 160 5.14 -19.63 -6.10
N LEU A 161 4.35 -18.69 -5.59
CA LEU A 161 4.81 -17.64 -4.67
C LEU A 161 5.35 -18.20 -3.35
N ILE A 162 4.72 -19.23 -2.79
CA ILE A 162 5.23 -19.89 -1.58
C ILE A 162 6.62 -20.49 -1.84
N LYS A 163 6.82 -21.14 -2.99
CA LYS A 163 8.14 -21.70 -3.36
C LYS A 163 9.16 -20.59 -3.61
N GLN A 164 8.73 -19.47 -4.19
CA GLN A 164 9.58 -18.30 -4.42
C GLN A 164 10.02 -17.67 -3.09
N ALA A 165 9.08 -17.41 -2.17
CA ALA A 165 9.36 -16.89 -0.84
C ALA A 165 10.34 -17.79 -0.05
N GLN A 166 10.21 -19.11 -0.17
CA GLN A 166 11.12 -20.07 0.46
C GLN A 166 12.56 -19.99 -0.07
N ARG A 167 12.75 -19.51 -1.31
CA ARG A 167 14.06 -19.39 -1.96
C ARG A 167 14.67 -18.01 -1.77
N GLU A 168 13.87 -16.96 -1.88
CA GLU A 168 14.33 -15.57 -1.93
C GLU A 168 14.42 -14.92 -0.53
N VAL A 169 13.55 -15.31 0.40
CA VAL A 169 13.52 -14.72 1.74
C VAL A 169 14.40 -15.53 2.69
N SER A 170 15.55 -14.95 3.05
CA SER A 170 16.52 -15.60 3.94
C SER A 170 16.12 -15.59 5.42
N ASP A 171 15.45 -14.52 5.87
CA ASP A 171 14.97 -14.41 7.25
C ASP A 171 13.75 -15.32 7.47
N ARG A 172 13.84 -16.23 8.45
CA ARG A 172 12.79 -17.22 8.70
C ARG A 172 11.49 -16.62 9.24
N LEU A 173 11.55 -15.52 9.97
CA LEU A 173 10.37 -14.84 10.49
C LEU A 173 9.65 -14.13 9.34
N VAL A 174 10.39 -13.37 8.53
CA VAL A 174 9.84 -12.70 7.34
C VAL A 174 9.27 -13.72 6.36
N GLN A 175 9.97 -14.83 6.12
CA GLN A 175 9.50 -15.89 5.23
C GLN A 175 8.15 -16.48 5.70
N ARG A 176 7.99 -16.73 7.01
CA ARG A 176 6.72 -17.21 7.56
C ARG A 176 5.62 -16.18 7.39
N ASN A 177 5.88 -14.91 7.70
CA ASN A 177 4.89 -13.85 7.55
C ASN A 177 4.43 -13.69 6.10
N VAL A 178 5.35 -13.81 5.13
CA VAL A 178 5.02 -13.78 3.70
C VAL A 178 4.15 -14.97 3.28
N ILE A 179 4.48 -16.19 3.73
CA ILE A 179 3.67 -17.38 3.44
C ILE A 179 2.28 -17.24 4.05
N ASP A 180 2.19 -16.82 5.31
CA ASP A 180 0.92 -16.57 6.00
C ASP A 180 0.08 -15.52 5.26
N LEU A 181 0.71 -14.46 4.72
CA LEU A 181 0.05 -13.44 3.91
C LEU A 181 -0.52 -14.05 2.62
N ILE A 182 0.26 -14.87 1.90
CA ILE A 182 -0.19 -15.56 0.67
C ILE A 182 -1.38 -16.47 0.98
N GLU A 183 -1.31 -17.28 2.04
CA GLU A 183 -2.41 -18.15 2.47
C GLU A 183 -3.65 -17.34 2.84
N THR A 184 -3.46 -16.23 3.55
CA THR A 184 -4.54 -15.31 3.92
C THR A 184 -5.24 -14.75 2.69
N ILE A 185 -4.49 -14.32 1.67
CA ILE A 185 -5.05 -13.84 0.39
C ILE A 185 -5.93 -14.92 -0.26
N ILE A 186 -5.46 -16.17 -0.29
CA ILE A 186 -6.21 -17.29 -0.86
C ILE A 186 -7.49 -17.59 -0.06
N ILE A 187 -7.42 -17.62 1.27
CA ILE A 187 -8.60 -17.84 2.13
C ILE A 187 -9.65 -16.75 1.89
N TYR A 188 -9.23 -15.50 1.71
CA TYR A 188 -10.17 -14.40 1.45
C TYR A 188 -10.74 -14.43 0.03
N LYS A 189 -9.99 -14.94 -0.95
CA LYS A 189 -10.45 -15.06 -2.34
C LYS A 189 -11.38 -16.23 -2.58
N LEU A 190 -11.16 -17.37 -1.91
CA LEU A 190 -12.00 -18.54 -2.07
C LEU A 190 -13.14 -18.47 -1.05
N PRO A 191 -14.41 -18.28 -1.46
CA PRO A 191 -15.52 -18.34 -0.51
C PRO A 191 -15.49 -19.68 0.23
N GLN A 192 -15.68 -19.64 1.55
CA GLN A 192 -15.88 -20.87 2.33
C GLN A 192 -17.10 -21.58 1.76
N LYS A 193 -16.88 -22.66 1.01
CA LYS A 193 -17.93 -23.57 0.57
C LYS A 193 -18.47 -24.37 1.75
#